data_AF-A0A9C7UXF7-F1
#
_entry.id   AF-A0A9C7UXF7-F1
#
_cell.length_a   1.000
_cell.length_b   1.000
_cell.length_c   1.000
_cell.angle_alpha   90.00
_cell.angle_beta   90.00
_cell.angle_gamma   90.00
#
_symmetry.space_group_name_H-M   'P 1'
#
loop_
_entity.id
_entity.type
_entity.pdbx_description
1 polymer ?
#
loop_
_entity_poly.entity_id
_entity_poly.type
_entity_poly.pdbx_seq_one_letter_code
_entity_poly.pdbx_strand_id
1 'polypeptide(L)'
;MLVFTRDFYPNVPFRIVSQLPAFITVSILDEPPDDVQVISQPDEYNGYVITYEFYETPVFVFLFSRRYLPTGGRFRFADDATYFSANLDLLEVSVTRVE
;
A
#
# COMPACT_ATOMS: atom_id res chain seq x y z
N MET A 1 -5.63 5.09 0.55
CA MET A 1 -4.46 4.29 0.09
C MET A 1 -4.76 2.84 0.34
N LEU A 2 -4.21 1.91 -0.46
CA LEU A 2 -4.40 0.48 -0.23
C LEU A 2 -3.14 -0.17 0.34
N VAL A 3 -3.31 -1.04 1.34
CA VAL A 3 -2.25 -1.82 1.98
C VAL A 3 -2.79 -3.19 2.35
N PHE A 4 -1.95 -4.22 2.33
CA PHE A 4 -2.37 -5.54 2.78
C PHE A 4 -2.69 -5.54 4.29
N THR A 5 -3.72 -6.29 4.69
CA THR A 5 -4.20 -6.40 6.08
C THR A 5 -3.08 -6.81 7.04
N ARG A 6 -2.28 -7.81 6.65
CA ARG A 6 -1.13 -8.32 7.41
C ARG A 6 0.02 -7.32 7.57
N ASP A 7 0.05 -6.31 6.69
CA ASP A 7 1.13 -5.35 6.56
C ASP A 7 0.74 -3.98 7.13
N PHE A 8 -0.43 -3.84 7.76
CA PHE A 8 -0.95 -2.59 8.30
C PHE A 8 -0.49 -2.33 9.74
N TYR A 9 0.23 -1.23 9.95
CA TYR A 9 0.63 -0.74 11.26
C TYR A 9 0.18 0.72 11.43
N PRO A 10 -0.93 1.00 12.14
CA PRO A 10 -1.45 2.36 12.32
C PRO A 10 -0.51 3.22 13.15
N ASN A 11 -0.48 4.52 12.87
CA ASN A 11 0.32 5.53 13.60
C ASN A 11 1.84 5.32 13.60
N VAL A 12 2.35 4.29 12.94
CA VAL A 12 3.76 4.01 12.79
C VAL A 12 4.30 4.72 11.53
N PRO A 13 5.39 5.50 11.63
CA PRO A 13 6.03 6.09 10.46
C PRO A 13 6.61 5.03 9.52
N PHE A 14 6.47 5.29 8.22
CA PHE A 14 7.11 4.54 7.16
C PHE A 14 7.69 5.48 6.10
N ARG A 15 8.64 4.97 5.33
CA ARG A 15 9.29 5.70 4.24
C ARG A 15 9.07 4.99 2.91
N ILE A 16 8.86 5.77 1.85
CA ILE A 16 8.85 5.25 0.47
C ILE A 16 10.28 4.88 0.07
N VAL A 17 10.52 3.61 -0.21
CA VAL A 17 11.83 3.07 -0.61
C VAL A 17 12.01 3.15 -2.11
N SER A 18 10.98 2.73 -2.85
CA SER A 18 10.98 2.75 -4.31
C SER A 18 9.55 2.72 -4.85
N GLN A 19 9.41 3.08 -6.13
CA GLN A 19 8.19 2.88 -6.89
C GLN A 19 8.28 1.55 -7.65
N LEU A 20 7.19 0.79 -7.65
CA LEU A 20 7.06 -0.42 -8.46
C LEU A 20 6.81 -0.05 -9.93
N PRO A 21 7.28 -0.87 -10.88
CA PRO A 21 6.82 -0.79 -12.27
C PRO A 21 5.29 -0.89 -12.35
N ALA A 22 4.68 -0.15 -13.29
CA ALA A 22 3.23 -0.13 -13.46
C ALA A 22 2.66 -1.54 -13.71
N PHE A 23 3.35 -2.35 -14.53
CA PHE A 23 2.90 -3.72 -14.83
C PHE A 23 2.84 -4.61 -13.58
N ILE A 24 3.83 -4.50 -12.66
CA ILE A 24 3.83 -5.26 -11.40
C ILE A 24 2.68 -4.79 -10.51
N THR A 25 2.45 -3.48 -10.45
CA THR A 25 1.34 -2.91 -9.67
C THR A 25 0.01 -3.47 -10.13
N VAL A 26 -0.24 -3.46 -11.44
CA VAL A 26 -1.47 -4.03 -12.02
C VAL A 26 -1.56 -5.52 -11.74
N SER A 27 -0.49 -6.29 -11.96
CA SER A 27 -0.53 -7.74 -11.72
C SER A 27 -0.86 -8.10 -10.27
N ILE A 28 -0.42 -7.32 -9.27
CA ILE A 28 -0.76 -7.57 -7.86
C ILE A 28 -2.22 -7.22 -7.56
N LEU A 29 -2.73 -6.12 -8.13
CA LEU A 29 -4.09 -5.64 -7.85
C LEU A 29 -5.18 -6.36 -8.66
N ASP A 30 -4.80 -7.04 -9.73
CA ASP A 30 -5.67 -7.82 -10.62
C ASP A 30 -5.61 -9.33 -10.33
N GLU A 31 -4.80 -9.78 -9.35
CA GLU A 31 -4.61 -11.20 -9.03
C GLU A 31 -5.90 -11.80 -8.42
N PRO A 32 -6.57 -12.78 -9.06
CA PRO A 32 -7.85 -13.27 -8.56
C PRO A 32 -7.65 -14.42 -7.55
N PRO A 33 -8.36 -14.43 -6.41
CA PRO A 33 -8.54 -15.67 -5.66
C PRO A 33 -9.53 -16.62 -6.35
N ASP A 34 -10.50 -16.12 -7.13
CA ASP A 34 -11.60 -16.91 -7.72
C ASP A 34 -12.34 -16.18 -8.88
N ASP A 35 -11.68 -15.83 -9.99
CA ASP A 35 -12.29 -15.28 -11.23
C ASP A 35 -13.17 -14.00 -11.09
N VAL A 36 -13.26 -13.43 -9.90
CA VAL A 36 -13.94 -12.16 -9.61
C VAL A 36 -12.92 -11.05 -9.78
N GLN A 37 -13.14 -10.17 -10.76
CA GLN A 37 -12.37 -8.92 -10.83
C GLN A 37 -12.66 -8.09 -9.59
N VAL A 38 -11.67 -7.99 -8.70
CA VAL A 38 -11.86 -7.39 -7.38
C VAL A 38 -11.61 -5.87 -7.39
N ILE A 39 -10.77 -5.40 -8.31
CA ILE A 39 -10.45 -3.99 -8.50
C ILE A 39 -10.72 -3.63 -9.96
N SER A 40 -11.63 -2.69 -10.20
CA SER A 40 -12.09 -2.34 -11.55
C SER A 40 -11.05 -1.59 -12.39
N GLN A 41 -10.14 -0.86 -11.76
CA GLN A 41 -9.16 0.01 -12.41
C GLN A 41 -7.80 -0.05 -11.70
N PRO A 42 -7.10 -1.20 -11.75
CA PRO A 42 -5.83 -1.38 -11.07
C PRO A 42 -4.71 -0.49 -11.64
N ASP A 43 -4.84 -0.05 -12.89
CA ASP A 43 -3.92 0.86 -13.58
C ASP A 43 -3.98 2.31 -13.09
N GLU A 44 -5.02 2.71 -12.35
CA GLU A 44 -5.08 4.02 -11.68
C GLU A 44 -4.16 4.09 -10.44
N TYR A 45 -3.60 2.97 -9.99
CA TYR A 45 -2.75 2.92 -8.81
C TYR A 45 -1.26 2.95 -9.18
N ASN A 46 -0.51 3.74 -8.45
CA ASN A 46 0.95 3.61 -8.35
C ASN A 46 1.27 2.63 -7.21
N GLY A 47 2.16 1.68 -7.47
CA GLY A 47 2.68 0.77 -6.46
C GLY A 47 3.99 1.27 -5.86
N TYR A 48 4.18 1.03 -4.57
CA TYR A 48 5.36 1.43 -3.82
C TYR A 48 5.85 0.31 -2.93
N VAL A 49 7.16 0.24 -2.74
CA VAL A 49 7.76 -0.48 -1.62
C VAL A 49 8.00 0.52 -0.51
N ILE A 50 7.49 0.24 0.69
CA ILE A 50 7.73 1.03 1.89
C ILE A 50 8.52 0.23 2.91
N THR A 51 9.18 0.94 3.82
CA THR A 51 9.75 0.34 5.03
C THR A 51 9.28 1.11 6.24
N TYR A 52 8.91 0.38 7.29
CA TYR A 52 8.55 0.99 8.56
C TYR A 52 9.78 1.39 9.39
N GLU A 53 9.62 2.42 10.23
CA GLU A 53 10.69 3.01 11.06
C GLU A 53 10.56 2.63 12.55
N PHE A 54 10.37 1.35 12.89
CA PHE A 54 10.27 0.88 14.29
C PHE A 54 11.06 -0.38 14.64
N TYR A 55 11.79 -0.96 13.69
CA TYR A 55 12.60 -2.17 13.88
C TYR A 55 14.06 -1.95 13.47
N GLU A 56 14.97 -2.69 14.11
CA GLU A 56 16.37 -2.80 13.66
C GLU A 56 16.47 -3.50 12.29
N THR A 57 15.53 -4.40 11.98
CA THR A 57 15.43 -5.05 10.68
C THR A 57 14.34 -4.39 9.84
N PRO A 58 14.66 -3.90 8.62
CA PRO A 58 13.66 -3.26 7.76
C PRO A 58 12.62 -4.29 7.29
N VAL A 59 11.34 -3.94 7.48
CA VAL A 59 10.20 -4.70 6.97
C VAL A 59 9.71 -4.00 5.71
N PHE A 60 9.84 -4.67 4.55
CA PHE A 60 9.41 -4.14 3.27
C PHE A 60 8.01 -4.62 2.93
N VAL A 61 7.10 -3.69 2.66
CA VAL A 61 5.72 -4.01 2.30
C VAL A 61 5.26 -3.19 1.11
N PHE A 62 4.17 -3.63 0.48
CA PHE A 62 3.57 -2.92 -0.66
C PHE A 62 2.52 -1.92 -0.21
N LEU A 63 2.52 -0.76 -0.87
CA LEU A 63 1.53 0.30 -0.72
C LEU A 63 1.05 0.73 -2.10
N PHE A 64 -0.25 0.94 -2.24
CA PHE A 64 -0.86 1.37 -3.49
C PHE A 64 -1.58 2.71 -3.32
N SER A 65 -1.36 3.63 -4.25
CA SER A 65 -1.90 4.99 -4.19
C SER A 65 -2.24 5.53 -5.57
N ARG A 66 -3.43 6.13 -5.69
CA ARG A 66 -3.80 6.93 -6.87
C ARG A 66 -3.06 8.26 -6.97
N ARG A 67 -2.44 8.70 -5.88
CA ARG A 67 -1.59 9.90 -5.83
C ARG A 67 -0.12 9.51 -5.93
N TYR A 68 0.68 10.37 -6.54
CA TYR A 68 2.13 10.21 -6.53
C TYR A 68 2.70 10.42 -5.12
N LEU A 69 3.53 9.48 -4.66
CA LEU A 69 4.31 9.57 -3.43
C LEU A 69 5.81 9.62 -3.77
N PRO A 70 6.57 10.64 -3.34
CA PRO A 70 7.98 10.75 -3.66
C PRO A 70 8.82 9.71 -2.90
N THR A 71 9.78 9.10 -3.57
CA THR A 71 10.82 8.26 -2.95
C THR A 71 11.54 9.04 -1.84
N GLY A 72 11.78 8.38 -0.71
CA GLY A 72 12.33 9.01 0.49
C GLY A 72 11.30 9.80 1.32
N GLY A 73 10.09 10.02 0.80
CA GLY A 73 9.00 10.64 1.56
C GLY A 73 8.61 9.79 2.76
N ARG A 74 8.37 10.46 3.90
CA ARG A 74 7.91 9.84 5.14
C ARG A 74 6.44 10.10 5.38
N PHE A 75 5.76 9.08 5.85
CA PHE A 75 4.32 9.06 6.01
C PHE A 75 3.93 8.17 7.20
N ARG A 76 2.69 8.27 7.64
CA ARG A 76 2.09 7.34 8.59
C ARG A 76 0.66 7.03 8.18
N PHE A 77 0.22 5.81 8.46
CA PHE A 77 -1.19 5.46 8.34
C PHE A 77 -1.98 6.05 9.52
N ALA A 78 -3.21 6.49 9.24
CA ALA A 78 -4.20 6.80 10.27
C ALA A 78 -4.80 5.50 10.86
N ASP A 79 -5.67 5.65 11.86
CA ASP A 79 -6.43 4.57 12.51
C ASP A 79 -7.83 4.38 11.92
N ASP A 80 -8.07 4.91 10.72
CA ASP A 80 -9.36 4.91 10.00
C ASP A 80 -9.47 3.81 8.94
N ALA A 81 -8.67 2.75 9.05
CA ALA A 81 -8.63 1.68 8.06
C ALA A 81 -9.97 0.93 7.95
N THR A 82 -10.40 0.66 6.72
CA THR A 82 -11.59 -0.14 6.40
C THR A 82 -11.25 -1.22 5.39
N TYR A 83 -12.03 -2.30 5.34
CA TYR A 83 -11.85 -3.34 4.31
C TYR A 83 -12.19 -2.77 2.93
N PHE A 84 -11.21 -2.75 2.05
CA PHE A 84 -11.41 -2.43 0.64
C PHE A 84 -11.76 -3.69 -0.15
N SER A 85 -11.01 -4.76 0.08
CA SER A 85 -11.24 -6.06 -0.52
C SER A 85 -10.83 -7.16 0.45
N ALA A 86 -11.80 -7.97 0.87
CA ALA A 86 -11.52 -9.15 1.67
C ALA A 86 -10.84 -10.26 0.84
N ASN A 87 -11.15 -10.34 -0.46
CA ASN A 87 -10.58 -11.33 -1.37
C ASN A 87 -9.07 -11.12 -1.57
N LEU A 88 -8.63 -9.86 -1.66
CA LEU A 88 -7.22 -9.51 -1.84
C LEU A 88 -6.50 -9.21 -0.52
N ASP A 89 -7.19 -9.35 0.63
CA ASP A 89 -6.67 -8.90 1.92
C ASP A 89 -6.20 -7.44 1.91
N LEU A 90 -6.96 -6.54 1.28
CA LEU A 90 -6.62 -5.11 1.18
C LEU A 90 -7.49 -4.24 2.09
N LEU A 91 -6.82 -3.34 2.80
CA LEU A 91 -7.41 -2.24 3.54
C LEU A 91 -7.33 -0.95 2.74
N GLU A 92 -8.37 -0.12 2.82
CA GLU A 92 -8.30 1.29 2.48
C GLU A 92 -8.08 2.11 3.74
N VAL A 93 -7.07 2.98 3.72
CA VAL A 93 -6.66 3.79 4.87
C VAL A 93 -6.15 5.17 4.45
N SER A 94 -6.34 6.17 5.32
CA SER A 94 -5.77 7.49 5.15
C SER A 94 -4.28 7.52 5.50
N VAL A 95 -3.53 8.36 4.79
CA VAL A 95 -2.09 8.53 5.00
C VAL A 95 -1.77 10.00 5.18
N THR A 96 -0.97 10.32 6.21
CA THR A 96 -0.50 11.69 6.47
C THR A 96 1.02 11.74 6.33
N ARG A 97 1.54 12.80 5.70
CA ARG A 97 2.99 13.05 5.62
C ARG A 97 3.53 13.41 7.01
N VAL A 98 4.71 12.90 7.33
CA VAL A 98 5.47 13.26 8.54
C VAL A 98 6.83 13.81 8.12
N GLU A 99 7.30 14.84 8.81
CA GLU A 99 8.57 15.53 8.52
C GLU A 99 9.79 14.71 8.96
#